data_AF-A0A514WZK0-F1
#
_entry.id   AF-A0A514WZK0-F1
#
_cell.length_a   1.000
_cell.length_b   1.000
_cell.length_c   1.000
_cell.angle_alpha   90.00
_cell.angle_beta   90.00
_cell.angle_gamma   90.00
#
_symmetry.space_group_name_H-M   'P 1'
#
loop_
_entity.id
_entity.type
_entity.pdbx_description
1 polymer ?
#
loop_
_entity_poly.entity_id
_entity_poly.type
_entity_poly.pdbx_seq_one_letter_code
_entity_poly.pdbx_strand_id
1 'polypeptide(L)'
;MKLVSTAMIFFFAATLAHVTLAHAQQPKTLLFCKNIDQDDLKDIVVREIESERSRGIVEIQESNADGDQEIRTLSIKDFKDGYINLSNGDAGERTLIRKKGGDWEVLVHGGDYRTYSHAECVE
;
A
#
# COMPACT_ATOMS: atom_id res chain seq x y z
N MET A 1 -36.55 -4.16 -72.38
CA MET A 1 -35.16 -4.40 -71.91
C MET A 1 -34.78 -3.33 -70.91
N LYS A 2 -34.38 -3.78 -69.71
CA LYS A 2 -33.54 -3.16 -68.66
C LYS A 2 -33.91 -1.78 -68.09
N LEU A 3 -34.52 -1.82 -66.89
CA LEU A 3 -34.40 -0.78 -65.86
C LEU A 3 -32.95 -0.73 -65.36
N VAL A 4 -32.41 0.47 -65.18
CA VAL A 4 -31.13 0.70 -64.49
C VAL A 4 -31.47 1.33 -63.13
N SER A 5 -31.36 0.52 -62.08
CA SER A 5 -31.58 0.93 -60.69
C SER A 5 -30.29 1.55 -60.15
N THR A 6 -30.36 2.79 -59.67
CA THR A 6 -29.23 3.53 -59.09
C THR A 6 -29.27 3.35 -57.58
N ALA A 7 -28.27 2.65 -57.02
CA ALA A 7 -28.16 2.44 -55.58
C ALA A 7 -27.44 3.62 -54.91
N MET A 8 -28.09 4.26 -53.94
CA MET A 8 -27.48 5.23 -53.03
C MET A 8 -26.62 4.49 -51.99
N ILE A 9 -25.37 4.91 -51.83
CA ILE A 9 -24.48 4.46 -50.76
C ILE A 9 -24.58 5.47 -49.62
N PHE A 10 -25.13 5.04 -48.48
CA PHE A 10 -25.10 5.78 -47.22
C PHE A 10 -23.76 5.52 -46.52
N PHE A 11 -22.96 6.57 -46.32
CA PHE A 11 -21.77 6.52 -45.48
C PHE A 11 -22.19 6.71 -44.01
N PHE A 12 -22.15 5.62 -43.24
CA PHE A 12 -22.19 5.69 -41.78
C PHE A 12 -20.81 6.11 -41.26
N ALA A 13 -20.70 7.33 -40.72
CA ALA A 13 -19.54 7.75 -39.97
C ALA A 13 -19.59 7.14 -38.56
N ALA A 14 -18.75 6.15 -38.30
CA ALA A 14 -18.56 5.58 -36.97
C ALA A 14 -17.67 6.53 -36.14
N THR A 15 -18.26 7.21 -35.16
CA THR A 15 -17.52 7.97 -34.15
C THR A 15 -16.79 7.01 -33.21
N LEU A 16 -15.46 6.95 -33.31
CA LEU A 16 -14.62 6.29 -32.31
C LEU A 16 -14.71 7.06 -30.99
N ALA A 17 -15.44 6.49 -30.03
CA ALA A 17 -15.35 6.87 -28.63
C ALA A 17 -13.93 6.57 -28.14
N HIS A 18 -13.16 7.62 -27.84
CA HIS A 18 -11.86 7.49 -27.20
C HIS A 18 -12.08 7.09 -25.74
N VAL A 19 -11.98 5.79 -25.45
CA VAL A 19 -11.87 5.29 -24.08
C VAL A 19 -10.52 5.74 -23.54
N THR A 20 -10.51 6.77 -22.71
CA THR A 20 -9.36 7.12 -21.90
C THR A 20 -9.28 6.11 -20.76
N LEU A 21 -8.34 5.16 -20.87
CA LEU A 21 -7.91 4.35 -19.74
C LEU A 21 -7.30 5.29 -18.71
N ALA A 22 -8.06 5.63 -17.68
CA ALA A 22 -7.51 6.26 -16.49
C ALA A 22 -6.41 5.32 -15.96
N HIS A 23 -5.15 5.72 -16.08
CA HIS A 23 -4.07 5.07 -15.36
C HIS A 23 -4.38 5.27 -13.86
N ALA A 24 -4.69 4.19 -13.16
CA ALA A 24 -4.67 4.21 -11.71
C ALA A 24 -3.22 4.53 -11.32
N GLN A 25 -2.99 5.74 -10.82
CA GLN A 25 -1.70 6.17 -10.33
C GLN A 25 -1.30 5.20 -9.21
N GLN A 26 -0.15 4.52 -9.37
CA GLN A 26 0.28 3.58 -8.35
C GLN A 26 0.61 4.34 -7.07
N PRO A 27 0.11 3.89 -5.91
CA PRO A 27 0.34 4.59 -4.65
C PRO A 27 1.84 4.66 -4.34
N LYS A 28 2.31 5.84 -3.98
CA LYS A 28 3.72 6.09 -3.66
C LYS A 28 4.11 5.34 -2.39
N THR A 29 5.14 4.49 -2.45
CA THR A 29 5.72 3.85 -1.26
C THR A 29 6.53 4.89 -0.47
N LEU A 30 6.30 4.94 0.84
CA LEU A 30 6.94 5.85 1.80
C LEU A 30 7.92 5.14 2.72
N LEU A 31 7.72 3.83 2.93
CA LEU A 31 8.60 2.99 3.73
C LEU A 31 8.43 1.54 3.26
N PHE A 32 9.53 0.84 3.11
CA PHE A 32 9.55 -0.60 2.91
C PHE A 32 10.53 -1.23 3.89
N CYS A 33 10.02 -2.08 4.78
CA CYS A 33 10.80 -2.83 5.74
C CYS A 33 10.83 -4.32 5.38
N LYS A 34 12.00 -4.94 5.50
CA LYS A 34 12.25 -6.36 5.24
C LYS A 34 13.28 -6.91 6.23
N ASN A 35 13.56 -8.21 6.14
CA ASN A 35 14.51 -8.91 7.03
C ASN A 35 14.19 -8.61 8.51
N ILE A 36 12.89 -8.59 8.83
CA ILE A 36 12.39 -8.28 10.16
C ILE A 36 12.69 -9.50 11.04
N ASP A 37 13.35 -9.28 12.17
CA ASP A 37 13.69 -10.34 13.14
C ASP A 37 12.47 -10.71 14.00
N GLN A 38 11.44 -11.24 13.34
CA GLN A 38 10.17 -11.74 13.87
C GLN A 38 9.77 -12.99 13.05
N ASP A 39 9.39 -14.08 13.72
CA ASP A 39 9.13 -15.37 13.05
C ASP A 39 7.88 -15.35 12.15
N ASP A 40 6.88 -14.52 12.49
CA ASP A 40 5.58 -14.47 11.85
C ASP A 40 5.41 -13.28 10.90
N LEU A 41 6.28 -12.27 10.96
CA LEU A 41 6.18 -11.03 10.19
C LEU A 41 7.37 -10.86 9.25
N LYS A 42 7.12 -10.80 7.94
CA LYS A 42 8.15 -10.83 6.90
C LYS A 42 8.51 -9.45 6.37
N ASP A 43 7.50 -8.67 6.00
CA ASP A 43 7.69 -7.34 5.43
C ASP A 43 6.55 -6.39 5.81
N ILE A 44 6.87 -5.09 5.78
CA ILE A 44 5.94 -4.00 6.02
C ILE A 44 6.12 -2.99 4.90
N VAL A 45 5.02 -2.61 4.25
CA VAL A 45 4.98 -1.55 3.24
C VAL A 45 4.08 -0.43 3.74
N VAL A 46 4.57 0.81 3.75
CA VAL A 46 3.75 2.00 4.00
C VAL A 46 3.62 2.77 2.71
N ARG A 47 2.39 3.13 2.31
CA ARG A 47 2.11 3.83 1.06
C ARG A 47 1.22 5.04 1.28
N GLU A 48 1.44 6.09 0.49
CA GLU A 48 0.55 7.23 0.41
C GLU A 48 -0.72 6.85 -0.35
N ILE A 49 -1.89 7.16 0.23
CA ILE A 49 -3.17 7.00 -0.44
C ILE A 49 -3.48 8.30 -1.19
N GLU A 50 -3.26 8.30 -2.50
CA GLU A 50 -3.54 9.44 -3.37
C GLU A 50 -5.04 9.53 -3.67
N SER A 51 -5.81 9.99 -2.67
CA SER A 51 -7.22 10.33 -2.82
C SER A 51 -7.46 11.69 -2.18
N GLU A 52 -8.15 12.59 -2.89
CA GLU A 52 -8.52 13.89 -2.35
C GLU A 52 -9.36 13.78 -1.07
N ARG A 53 -10.08 12.66 -0.90
CA ARG A 53 -10.88 12.34 0.28
C ARG A 53 -10.07 11.73 1.43
N SER A 54 -8.83 11.29 1.15
CA SER A 54 -7.98 10.55 2.09
C SER A 54 -6.67 11.29 2.40
N ARG A 55 -6.64 12.61 2.16
CA ARG A 55 -5.47 13.43 2.49
C ARG A 55 -5.10 13.25 3.96
N GLY A 56 -3.84 12.92 4.19
CA GLY A 56 -3.30 12.71 5.54
C GLY A 56 -3.53 11.31 6.11
N ILE A 57 -3.80 10.32 5.25
CA ILE A 57 -3.85 8.91 5.60
C ILE A 57 -2.81 8.16 4.77
N VAL A 58 -2.18 7.16 5.38
CA VAL A 58 -1.32 6.19 4.69
C VAL A 58 -1.86 4.79 4.89
N GLU A 59 -1.57 3.92 3.94
CA GLU A 59 -1.83 2.48 4.00
C GLU A 59 -0.60 1.79 4.61
N ILE A 60 -0.82 0.85 5.54
CA ILE A 60 0.16 -0.15 5.94
C ILE A 60 -0.31 -1.47 5.37
N GLN A 61 0.61 -2.17 4.73
CA GLN A 61 0.47 -3.57 4.40
C GLN A 61 1.54 -4.36 5.15
N GLU A 62 1.12 -5.34 5.93
CA GLU A 62 1.99 -6.34 6.53
C GLU A 62 1.86 -7.64 5.76
N SER A 63 2.99 -8.29 5.47
CA SER A 63 3.01 -9.64 4.93
C SER A 63 3.55 -10.59 5.98
N ASN A 64 2.79 -11.64 6.30
CA ASN A 64 3.17 -12.65 7.27
C ASN A 64 3.96 -13.79 6.61
N ALA A 65 4.63 -14.60 7.44
CA ALA A 65 5.45 -15.71 6.98
C ALA A 65 4.64 -16.83 6.29
N ASP A 66 3.36 -16.97 6.63
CA ASP A 66 2.41 -17.90 6.02
C ASP A 66 1.83 -17.42 4.68
N GLY A 67 2.12 -16.16 4.30
CA GLY A 67 1.63 -15.54 3.07
C GLY A 67 0.37 -14.71 3.25
N ASP A 68 -0.20 -14.66 4.45
CA ASP A 68 -1.32 -13.78 4.75
C ASP A 68 -0.88 -12.31 4.71
N GLN A 69 -1.83 -11.44 4.36
CA GLN A 69 -1.62 -10.00 4.31
C GLN A 69 -2.65 -9.27 5.13
N GLU A 70 -2.16 -8.37 6.00
CA GLU A 70 -3.01 -7.44 6.74
C GLU A 70 -2.83 -6.04 6.17
N ILE A 71 -3.95 -5.39 5.84
CA ILE A 71 -3.97 -4.02 5.33
C ILE A 71 -4.77 -3.16 6.27
N ARG A 72 -4.17 -2.06 6.73
CA ARG A 72 -4.83 -1.05 7.55
C ARG A 72 -4.41 0.35 7.15
N THR A 73 -5.09 1.34 7.72
CA THR A 73 -4.78 2.74 7.48
C THR A 73 -4.40 3.43 8.78
N LEU A 74 -3.47 4.38 8.71
CA LEU A 74 -3.10 5.24 9.83
C LEU A 74 -3.01 6.69 9.37
N SER A 75 -2.90 7.63 10.32
CA SER A 75 -2.68 9.03 9.95
C SER A 75 -1.26 9.25 9.43
N ILE A 76 -1.07 10.15 8.46
CA ILE A 76 0.28 10.56 8.04
C ILE A 76 1.11 11.13 9.20
N LYS A 77 0.45 11.60 10.27
CA LYS A 77 1.11 12.12 11.46
C LYS A 77 1.80 11.00 12.23
N ASP A 78 1.13 9.88 12.51
CA ASP A 78 1.77 8.81 13.30
C ASP A 78 2.95 8.17 12.53
N PHE A 79 2.85 8.12 11.18
CA PHE A 79 3.98 7.75 10.32
C PHE A 79 5.18 8.71 10.48
N LYS A 80 4.91 10.02 10.45
CA LYS A 80 5.95 11.06 10.60
C LYS A 80 6.54 11.11 12.00
N ASP A 81 5.73 10.84 13.01
CA ASP A 81 6.16 10.74 14.41
C ASP A 81 7.01 9.48 14.63
N GLY A 82 6.95 8.51 13.70
CA GLY A 82 7.78 7.31 13.70
C GLY A 82 7.27 6.25 14.67
N TYR A 83 5.96 6.19 14.92
CA TYR A 83 5.32 5.19 15.77
C TYR A 83 4.14 4.56 15.03
N ILE A 84 4.30 3.32 14.60
CA ILE A 84 3.33 2.63 13.76
C ILE A 84 2.93 1.34 14.46
N ASN A 85 1.68 1.27 14.94
CA ASN A 85 1.16 0.03 15.51
C ASN A 85 1.06 -1.05 14.45
N LEU A 86 1.60 -2.22 14.78
CA LEU A 86 1.60 -3.41 13.97
C LEU A 86 0.48 -4.37 14.38
N SER A 87 0.17 -5.36 13.55
CA SER A 87 -0.65 -6.48 14.00
C SER A 87 0.00 -7.14 15.21
N ASN A 88 -0.80 -7.65 16.14
CA ASN A 88 -0.24 -8.35 17.30
C ASN A 88 0.42 -9.64 16.84
N GLY A 89 1.57 -9.97 17.44
CA GLY A 89 2.18 -11.28 17.28
C GLY A 89 1.83 -12.17 18.46
N ASP A 90 2.21 -13.44 18.39
CA ASP A 90 2.01 -14.40 19.50
C ASP A 90 2.69 -13.94 20.80
N ALA A 91 3.80 -13.20 20.68
CA ALA A 91 4.56 -12.66 21.79
C ALA A 91 3.93 -11.41 22.44
N GLY A 92 3.02 -10.70 21.75
CA GLY A 92 2.36 -9.50 22.28
C GLY A 92 2.09 -8.40 21.26
N GLU A 93 1.83 -7.20 21.78
CA GLU A 93 1.58 -6.00 20.97
C GLU A 93 2.86 -5.55 20.27
N ARG A 94 2.76 -5.12 19.01
CA ARG A 94 3.90 -4.74 18.20
C ARG A 94 3.81 -3.29 17.73
N THR A 95 4.96 -2.62 17.69
CA THR A 95 5.07 -1.26 17.16
C THR A 95 6.36 -1.13 16.35
N LEU A 96 6.25 -0.69 15.10
CA LEU A 96 7.41 -0.26 14.32
C LEU A 96 7.77 1.18 14.73
N ILE A 97 8.98 1.35 15.25
CA ILE A 97 9.45 2.62 15.83
C ILE A 97 10.66 3.16 15.08
N ARG A 98 10.71 4.48 14.89
CA ARG A 98 11.87 5.18 14.33
C ARG A 98 12.82 5.60 15.45
N LYS A 99 14.05 5.12 15.42
CA LYS A 99 15.09 5.44 16.40
C LYS A 99 15.74 6.79 16.08
N LYS A 100 16.38 7.36 17.11
CA LYS A 100 17.24 8.53 16.96
C LYS A 100 18.46 8.14 16.13
N GLY A 101 18.44 8.46 14.84
CA GLY A 101 19.42 7.99 13.85
C GLY A 101 18.78 7.71 12.49
N GLY A 102 17.46 7.50 12.45
CA GLY A 102 16.70 7.22 11.23
C GLY A 102 16.40 5.74 11.03
N ASP A 103 17.09 4.86 11.74
CA ASP A 103 16.84 3.41 11.71
C ASP A 103 15.48 3.06 12.30
N TRP A 104 14.92 1.94 11.85
CA TRP A 104 13.64 1.43 12.29
C TRP A 104 13.80 0.09 13.03
N GLU A 105 13.02 -0.10 14.07
CA GLU A 105 13.01 -1.33 14.89
C GLU A 105 11.56 -1.74 15.18
N VAL A 106 11.32 -3.04 15.35
CA VAL A 106 10.06 -3.55 15.88
C VAL A 106 10.19 -3.71 17.39
N LEU A 107 9.35 -2.98 18.12
CA LEU A 107 9.17 -3.14 19.56
C LEU A 107 8.03 -4.12 19.82
N VAL A 108 8.27 -5.14 20.63
CA VAL A 108 7.23 -6.06 21.13
C VAL A 108 7.01 -5.81 22.63
N HIS A 109 5.75 -5.66 23.03
CA HIS A 109 5.30 -5.56 24.41
C HIS A 109 4.50 -6.80 24.81
N GLY A 110 5.09 -7.65 25.64
CA GLY A 110 4.44 -8.84 26.20
C GLY A 110 4.36 -8.77 27.72
N GLY A 111 3.22 -8.34 28.28
CA GLY A 111 3.08 -8.18 29.72
C GLY A 111 4.15 -7.25 30.32
N ASP A 112 5.07 -7.80 31.10
CA ASP A 112 6.12 -7.03 31.80
C ASP A 112 7.43 -6.88 31.01
N TYR A 113 7.58 -7.52 29.85
CA TYR A 113 8.81 -7.45 29.05
C TYR A 113 8.68 -6.61 27.79
N ARG A 114 9.83 -6.15 27.29
CA ARG A 114 9.98 -5.37 26.06
C ARG A 114 11.18 -5.88 25.28
N THR A 115 10.98 -6.23 24.01
CA THR A 115 12.07 -6.64 23.11
C THR A 115 12.11 -5.74 21.88
N TYR A 116 13.33 -5.47 21.40
CA TYR A 116 13.55 -4.72 20.18
C TYR A 116 14.17 -5.66 19.16
N SER A 117 13.55 -5.74 17.98
CA SER A 117 13.99 -6.53 16.85
C SER A 117 14.39 -5.60 15.71
N HIS A 118 15.44 -5.99 14.98
CA HIS A 118 15.91 -5.23 13.84
C HIS A 118 14.94 -5.36 12.65
N ALA A 119 14.84 -4.29 11.85
CA ALA A 119 14.19 -4.29 10.55
C ALA A 119 15.03 -3.46 9.57
N GLU A 120 15.28 -3.99 8.37
CA GLU A 120 15.93 -3.23 7.31
C GLU A 120 14.86 -2.41 6.57
N CYS A 121 14.86 -1.10 6.76
CA CYS A 121 13.87 -0.22 6.16
C CYS A 121 14.47 0.81 5.19
N VAL A 122 13.75 1.07 4.10
CA VAL A 122 14.09 2.09 3.09
C VAL A 122 12.89 3.02 2.92
N GLU A 123 13.14 4.32 3.00
CA GLU A 123 12.14 5.39 2.75
C GLU A 123 12.13 5.85 1.28
#